data_AF-A0A6I9NIG5-F1
#
_entry.id   AF-A0A6I9NIG5-F1
#
_cell.length_a   1.000
_cell.length_b   1.000
_cell.length_c   1.000
_cell.angle_alpha   90.00
_cell.angle_beta   90.00
_cell.angle_gamma   90.00
#
_symmetry.space_group_name_H-M   'P 1'
#
loop_
_entity.id
_entity.type
_entity.pdbx_description
1 polymer ?
#
loop_
_entity_poly.entity_id
_entity_poly.type
_entity_poly.pdbx_seq_one_letter_code
_entity_poly.pdbx_strand_id
1 'polypeptide(L)'
;MAKETLSEKDNTKIGYKSNSDIQVAGMLIYYILSGGHHPFGDKPHKCEYNIDEGNYTLEHVQDVLAKDLIEWMIDAEPKNRPKVEECLRHPFFWTPDRRIEYLRKMGNRKEAENCRTADKELISSLEKCAGSFKQWKDKFPPELLQKMDGKKKSYPENTLGFLRCIRNLHEH
;
A
#
# COMPACT_ATOMS: atom_id res chain seq x y z
N MET A 1 3.25 23.53 4.93
CA MET A 1 2.61 24.11 3.73
C MET A 1 2.79 23.14 2.56
N ALA A 2 1.89 23.12 1.58
CA ALA A 2 2.06 22.29 0.39
C ALA A 2 3.14 22.89 -0.54
N LYS A 3 3.77 22.08 -1.40
CA LYS A 3 4.87 22.51 -2.27
C LYS A 3 4.52 23.74 -3.11
N GLU A 4 3.37 23.71 -3.79
CA GLU A 4 2.89 24.79 -4.65
C GLU A 4 2.54 26.08 -3.89
N THR A 5 2.41 26.01 -2.56
CA THR A 5 2.20 27.19 -1.72
C THR A 5 3.49 27.84 -1.22
N LEU A 6 4.65 27.17 -1.41
CA LEU A 6 5.98 27.71 -1.08
C LEU A 6 6.58 28.53 -2.22
N SER A 7 6.21 28.25 -3.48
CA SER A 7 6.73 28.97 -4.63
C SER A 7 6.03 30.31 -4.83
N GLU A 8 6.69 31.42 -4.44
CA GLU A 8 6.26 32.80 -4.73
C GLU A 8 6.35 33.18 -6.24
N LYS A 9 6.71 32.25 -7.13
CA LYS A 9 7.16 32.56 -8.49
C LYS A 9 6.05 32.85 -9.51
N ASP A 10 4.78 32.59 -9.21
CA ASP A 10 3.67 32.93 -10.10
C ASP A 10 2.73 33.94 -9.45
N ASN A 11 2.77 35.19 -9.92
CA ASN A 11 1.85 36.28 -9.58
C ASN A 11 0.36 36.01 -9.91
N THR A 12 0.04 34.81 -10.39
CA THR A 12 -1.32 34.27 -10.38
C THR A 12 -1.57 33.65 -9.02
N LYS A 13 -2.46 34.25 -8.23
CA LYS A 13 -3.07 33.64 -7.03
C LYS A 13 -3.25 32.13 -7.24
N ILE A 14 -2.34 31.32 -6.71
CA ILE A 14 -2.52 29.87 -6.66
C ILE A 14 -3.63 29.69 -5.62
N GLY A 15 -4.87 29.73 -6.06
CA GLY A 15 -6.02 29.49 -5.19
C GLY A 15 -5.82 28.14 -4.54
N TYR A 16 -5.93 28.08 -3.21
CA TYR A 16 -5.89 26.83 -2.45
C TYR A 16 -6.70 25.75 -3.18
N LYS A 17 -6.01 24.71 -3.65
CA LYS A 17 -6.65 23.59 -4.37
C LYS A 17 -6.78 22.44 -3.40
N SER A 18 -7.81 21.61 -3.58
CA SER A 18 -8.02 20.37 -2.83
C SER A 18 -6.74 19.53 -2.71
N ASN A 19 -5.90 19.54 -3.73
CA ASN A 19 -4.68 18.73 -3.78
C ASN A 19 -3.58 19.26 -2.84
N SER A 20 -3.61 20.56 -2.49
CA SER A 20 -2.77 21.15 -1.46
C SER A 20 -3.17 20.62 -0.08
N ASP A 21 -4.48 20.56 0.19
CA ASP A 21 -5.02 19.99 1.43
C ASP A 21 -4.68 18.50 1.55
N ILE A 22 -4.68 17.75 0.45
CA ILE A 22 -4.27 16.33 0.44
C ILE A 22 -2.81 16.16 0.88
N GLN A 23 -1.89 16.99 0.38
CA GLN A 23 -0.49 16.90 0.79
C GLN A 23 -0.33 17.23 2.29
N VAL A 24 -0.98 18.28 2.78
CA VAL A 24 -0.94 18.65 4.21
C VAL A 24 -1.60 17.57 5.07
N ALA A 25 -2.70 16.98 4.63
CA ALA A 25 -3.34 15.85 5.31
C ALA A 25 -2.43 14.62 5.35
N GLY A 26 -1.69 14.32 4.28
CA GLY A 26 -0.69 13.25 4.25
C GLY A 26 0.43 13.48 5.26
N MET A 27 0.94 14.72 5.33
CA MET A 27 1.92 15.13 6.34
C MET A 27 1.37 14.97 7.77
N LEU A 28 0.10 15.33 7.99
CA LEU A 28 -0.55 15.20 9.30
C LEU A 28 -0.77 13.73 9.70
N ILE A 29 -1.17 12.86 8.76
CA ILE A 29 -1.29 11.42 9.01
C ILE A 29 0.07 10.86 9.43
N TYR A 30 1.15 11.20 8.72
CA TYR A 30 2.49 10.80 9.13
C TYR A 30 2.85 11.31 10.52
N TYR A 31 2.57 12.58 10.82
CA TYR A 31 2.85 13.18 12.12
C TYR A 31 2.17 12.42 13.26
N ILE A 32 0.90 12.07 13.09
CA ILE A 32 0.14 11.29 14.08
C ILE A 32 0.75 9.89 14.25
N LEU A 33 1.02 9.18 13.15
CA LEU A 33 1.48 7.78 13.19
C LEU A 33 2.94 7.62 13.61
N SER A 34 3.77 8.64 13.39
CA SER A 34 5.18 8.66 13.77
C SER A 34 5.40 9.13 15.21
N GLY A 35 4.37 9.62 15.90
CA GLY A 35 4.51 10.19 17.25
C GLY A 35 5.11 11.59 17.27
N GLY A 36 4.96 12.36 16.19
CA GLY A 36 5.31 13.78 16.15
C GLY A 36 6.40 14.17 15.15
N HIS A 37 6.84 13.27 14.28
CA HIS A 37 7.82 13.59 13.23
C HIS A 37 7.14 14.15 11.99
N HIS A 38 7.87 14.96 11.21
CA HIS A 38 7.41 15.46 9.93
C HIS A 38 8.05 14.66 8.78
N PRO A 39 7.33 14.28 7.71
CA PRO A 39 7.91 13.42 6.66
C PRO A 39 9.01 14.14 5.87
N PHE A 40 9.02 15.47 5.88
CA PHE A 40 10.06 16.31 5.28
C PHE A 40 11.12 16.78 6.30
N GLY A 41 11.15 16.18 7.50
CA GLY A 41 12.12 16.46 8.55
C GLY A 41 11.66 17.50 9.58
N ASP A 42 12.18 17.39 10.80
CA ASP A 42 11.68 18.12 11.96
C ASP A 42 12.27 19.53 12.13
N LYS A 43 13.32 19.86 11.38
CA LYS A 43 13.95 21.19 11.41
C LYS A 43 13.23 22.12 10.41
N PRO A 44 12.63 23.24 10.82
CA PRO A 44 11.80 24.08 9.95
C PRO A 44 12.49 24.49 8.63
N HIS A 45 13.73 24.97 8.70
CA HIS A 45 14.49 25.38 7.51
C HIS A 45 14.80 24.24 6.54
N LYS A 46 14.93 22.99 7.04
CA LYS A 46 15.12 21.81 6.17
C LYS A 46 13.80 21.33 5.60
N CYS A 47 12.71 21.47 6.37
CA CYS A 47 11.39 21.03 5.99
C CYS A 47 10.91 21.71 4.70
N GLU A 48 10.98 23.04 4.63
CA GLU A 48 10.55 23.79 3.43
C GLU A 48 11.38 23.41 2.20
N TYR A 49 12.70 23.34 2.34
CA TYR A 49 13.60 22.87 1.28
C TYR A 49 13.25 21.46 0.82
N ASN A 50 13.03 20.54 1.75
CA ASN A 50 12.69 19.15 1.45
C ASN A 50 11.30 19.04 0.77
N ILE A 51 10.33 19.87 1.14
CA ILE A 51 9.03 19.92 0.47
C ILE A 51 9.20 20.40 -0.97
N ASP A 52 10.01 21.43 -1.21
CA ASP A 52 10.28 21.93 -2.56
C ASP A 52 11.00 20.89 -3.42
N GLU A 53 12.02 20.22 -2.88
CA GLU A 53 12.74 19.17 -3.59
C GLU A 53 11.96 17.84 -3.69
N GLY A 54 10.89 17.66 -2.91
CA GLY A 54 10.16 16.40 -2.82
C GLY A 54 10.89 15.31 -2.03
N ASN A 55 11.88 15.68 -1.20
CA ASN A 55 12.70 14.76 -0.41
C ASN A 55 12.01 14.43 0.92
N TYR A 56 11.41 13.25 1.04
CA TYR A 56 10.75 12.79 2.27
C TYR A 56 11.38 11.51 2.82
N THR A 57 11.11 11.23 4.10
CA THR A 57 11.36 9.94 4.76
C THR A 57 10.13 9.53 5.57
N LEU A 58 9.79 8.25 5.51
CA LEU A 58 8.70 7.65 6.29
C LEU A 58 9.22 6.60 7.31
N GLU A 59 10.48 6.71 7.72
CA GLU A 59 11.18 5.70 8.54
C GLU A 59 10.52 5.43 9.92
N HIS A 60 9.83 6.42 10.47
CA HIS A 60 9.19 6.32 11.79
C HIS A 60 7.82 5.63 11.77
N VAL A 61 7.31 5.25 10.60
CA VAL A 61 6.09 4.45 10.45
C VAL A 61 6.50 3.03 10.04
N GLN A 62 5.83 2.00 10.56
CA GLN A 62 6.09 0.60 10.20
C GLN A 62 4.98 0.00 9.33
N ASP A 63 3.76 0.52 9.44
CA ASP A 63 2.62 0.04 8.64
C ASP A 63 2.83 0.38 7.17
N VAL A 64 2.93 -0.68 6.34
CA VAL A 64 3.18 -0.56 4.90
C VAL A 64 2.02 0.09 4.13
N LEU A 65 0.77 -0.08 4.59
CA LEU A 65 -0.40 0.54 3.97
C LEU A 65 -0.49 2.02 4.35
N ALA A 66 -0.04 2.37 5.56
CA ALA A 66 0.09 3.77 5.94
C ALA A 66 1.13 4.47 5.07
N LYS A 67 2.30 3.85 4.87
CA LYS A 67 3.34 4.40 3.98
C LYS A 67 2.83 4.59 2.56
N ASP A 68 2.25 3.56 1.96
CA ASP A 68 1.71 3.61 0.60
C ASP A 68 0.70 4.76 0.41
N LEU A 69 -0.22 4.93 1.38
CA LEU A 69 -1.16 6.06 1.36
C LEU A 69 -0.46 7.41 1.50
N ILE A 70 0.45 7.55 2.46
CA ILE A 70 1.14 8.81 2.74
C ILE A 70 1.97 9.22 1.52
N GLU A 71 2.75 8.31 0.92
CA GLU A 71 3.55 8.56 -0.28
C GLU A 71 2.69 9.10 -1.42
N TRP A 72 1.52 8.48 -1.65
CA TRP A 72 0.58 8.93 -2.67
C TRP A 72 0.02 10.34 -2.37
N MET A 73 -0.30 10.62 -1.11
CA MET A 73 -0.83 11.92 -0.68
C MET A 73 0.20 13.05 -0.75
N ILE A 74 1.47 12.77 -0.44
CA ILE A 74 2.53 13.80 -0.35
C ILE A 74 3.32 13.99 -1.65
N ASP A 75 2.93 13.33 -2.74
CA ASP A 75 3.59 13.41 -4.05
C ASP A 75 3.90 14.88 -4.41
N ALA A 76 5.13 15.12 -4.86
CA ALA A 76 5.60 16.46 -5.18
C ALA A 76 4.75 17.12 -6.29
N GLU A 77 4.22 16.32 -7.21
CA GLU A 77 3.42 16.75 -8.33
C GLU A 77 1.91 16.71 -7.98
N PRO A 78 1.22 17.86 -7.86
CA PRO A 78 -0.14 17.91 -7.33
C PRO A 78 -1.16 17.05 -8.09
N LYS A 79 -1.01 16.86 -9.41
CA LYS A 79 -1.94 16.04 -10.22
C LYS A 79 -1.84 14.53 -9.94
N ASN A 80 -0.73 14.07 -9.34
CA ASN A 80 -0.54 12.66 -9.00
C ASN A 80 -1.18 12.30 -7.65
N ARG A 81 -1.47 13.32 -6.82
CA ARG A 81 -2.10 13.15 -5.51
C ARG A 81 -3.54 12.64 -5.67
N PRO A 82 -4.01 11.78 -4.75
CA PRO A 82 -5.38 11.25 -4.75
C PRO A 82 -6.42 12.34 -4.43
N LYS A 83 -7.66 12.09 -4.84
CA LYS A 83 -8.83 12.77 -4.25
C LYS A 83 -9.17 12.22 -2.87
N VAL A 84 -9.92 12.97 -2.08
CA VAL A 84 -10.36 12.56 -0.74
C VAL A 84 -11.08 11.21 -0.77
N GLU A 85 -11.98 11.00 -1.73
CA GLU A 85 -12.74 9.75 -1.86
C GLU A 85 -11.84 8.56 -2.23
N GLU A 86 -10.71 8.81 -2.89
CA GLU A 86 -9.70 7.81 -3.23
C GLU A 86 -8.89 7.44 -2.00
N CYS A 87 -8.46 8.43 -1.21
CA CYS A 87 -7.81 8.19 0.10
C CYS A 87 -8.69 7.31 0.99
N LEU A 88 -9.98 7.63 1.13
CA LEU A 88 -10.91 6.88 1.98
C LEU A 88 -11.20 5.46 1.47
N ARG A 89 -10.95 5.18 0.18
CA ARG A 89 -11.05 3.84 -0.40
C ARG A 89 -9.78 3.02 -0.22
N HIS A 90 -8.68 3.62 0.19
CA HIS A 90 -7.39 2.96 0.38
C HIS A 90 -7.46 1.83 1.43
N PRO A 91 -6.76 0.68 1.24
CA PRO A 91 -6.75 -0.43 2.19
C PRO A 91 -6.33 -0.08 3.62
N PHE A 92 -5.58 1.02 3.80
CA PHE A 92 -5.25 1.57 5.12
C PHE A 92 -6.52 1.75 5.99
N PHE A 93 -7.60 2.27 5.42
CA PHE A 93 -8.87 2.51 6.14
C PHE A 93 -9.82 1.30 6.17
N TRP A 94 -9.44 0.16 5.59
CA TRP A 94 -10.31 -1.01 5.60
C TRP A 94 -10.34 -1.68 6.96
N THR A 95 -11.53 -2.09 7.40
CA THR A 95 -11.68 -2.97 8.55
C THR A 95 -10.99 -4.32 8.31
N PRO A 96 -10.58 -5.04 9.37
CA PRO A 96 -10.04 -6.39 9.24
C PRO A 96 -10.94 -7.32 8.40
N ASP A 97 -12.25 -7.29 8.64
CA ASP A 97 -13.23 -8.10 7.90
C ASP A 97 -13.22 -7.77 6.40
N ARG A 98 -13.13 -6.49 6.04
CA ARG A 98 -13.06 -6.08 4.64
C ARG A 98 -11.76 -6.54 3.97
N ARG A 99 -10.63 -6.52 4.69
CA ARG A 99 -9.34 -7.02 4.18
C ARG A 99 -9.39 -8.53 3.94
N ILE A 100 -9.94 -9.29 4.90
CA ILE A 100 -10.14 -10.74 4.76
C ILE A 100 -11.08 -11.02 3.59
N GLU A 101 -12.19 -10.30 3.49
CA GLU A 101 -13.16 -10.47 2.40
C GLU A 101 -12.54 -10.20 1.04
N TYR A 102 -11.71 -9.17 0.93
CA TYR A 102 -11.00 -8.87 -0.30
C TYR A 102 -10.08 -10.03 -0.70
N LEU A 103 -9.26 -10.55 0.23
CA LEU A 103 -8.38 -11.69 -0.04
C LEU A 103 -9.17 -12.94 -0.42
N ARG A 104 -10.30 -13.20 0.25
CA ARG A 104 -11.22 -14.29 -0.07
C ARG A 104 -11.77 -14.18 -1.49
N LYS A 105 -12.24 -12.98 -1.88
CA LYS A 105 -12.71 -12.71 -3.25
C LYS A 105 -11.60 -12.90 -4.28
N MET A 106 -10.37 -12.49 -3.97
CA MET A 106 -9.22 -12.69 -4.85
C MET A 106 -8.87 -14.18 -5.00
N GLY A 107 -8.94 -14.98 -3.92
CA GLY A 107 -8.77 -16.43 -3.96
C GLY A 107 -9.91 -17.20 -4.65
N ASN A 108 -11.05 -16.54 -4.89
CA ASN A 108 -12.19 -17.05 -5.66
C ASN A 108 -12.13 -16.66 -7.15
N ARG A 109 -11.19 -15.81 -7.57
CA ARG A 109 -11.02 -15.50 -9.00
C ARG A 109 -10.53 -16.73 -9.76
N LYS A 110 -10.90 -16.84 -11.05
CA LYS A 110 -10.57 -17.99 -11.91
C LYS A 110 -9.07 -18.23 -12.01
N GLU A 111 -8.27 -17.17 -11.96
CA GLU A 111 -6.82 -17.22 -12.02
C GLU A 111 -6.23 -17.88 -10.75
N ALA A 112 -6.77 -17.56 -9.58
CA ALA A 112 -6.36 -18.20 -8.32
C ALA A 112 -6.89 -19.64 -8.22
N GLU A 113 -8.12 -19.89 -8.68
CA GLU A 113 -8.66 -21.25 -8.78
C GLU A 113 -7.79 -22.14 -9.67
N ASN A 114 -7.36 -21.61 -10.82
CA ASN A 114 -6.48 -22.27 -11.79
C ASN A 114 -4.99 -21.97 -11.55
N CYS A 115 -4.57 -21.67 -10.32
CA CYS A 115 -3.20 -21.25 -9.97
C CYS A 115 -2.07 -22.17 -10.49
N ARG A 116 -2.36 -23.42 -10.86
CA ARG A 116 -1.40 -24.40 -11.42
C ARG A 116 -1.21 -24.30 -12.93
N THR A 117 -2.17 -23.73 -13.63
CA THR A 117 -2.19 -23.58 -15.09
C THR A 117 -2.42 -22.13 -15.51
N ALA A 118 -2.33 -21.20 -14.55
CA ALA A 118 -2.48 -19.78 -14.80
C ALA A 118 -1.38 -19.27 -15.74
N ASP A 119 -1.71 -18.20 -16.45
CA ASP A 119 -0.81 -17.59 -17.41
C ASP A 119 0.51 -17.15 -16.75
N LYS A 120 1.62 -17.40 -17.44
CA LYS A 120 2.97 -17.15 -16.90
C LYS A 120 3.29 -15.66 -16.80
N GLU A 121 2.76 -14.83 -17.71
CA GLU A 121 2.95 -13.39 -17.69
C GLU A 121 2.20 -12.76 -16.51
N LEU A 122 0.98 -13.24 -16.24
CA LEU A 122 0.23 -12.85 -15.06
C LEU A 122 0.97 -13.21 -13.76
N ILE A 123 1.44 -14.46 -13.64
CA ILE A 123 2.22 -14.87 -12.46
C ILE A 123 3.45 -13.98 -12.31
N SER A 124 4.23 -13.80 -13.38
CA SER A 124 5.42 -12.94 -13.37
C SER A 124 5.12 -11.51 -12.89
N SER A 125 4.01 -10.93 -13.35
CA SER A 125 3.59 -9.58 -12.95
C SER A 125 3.19 -9.51 -11.48
N LEU A 126 2.45 -10.50 -10.97
CA LEU A 126 2.09 -10.56 -9.56
C LEU A 126 3.31 -10.75 -8.66
N GLU A 127 4.25 -11.61 -9.07
CA GLU A 127 5.48 -11.85 -8.31
C GLU A 127 6.35 -10.58 -8.23
N LYS A 128 6.34 -9.69 -9.23
CA LYS A 128 7.05 -8.39 -9.09
C LYS A 128 6.57 -7.57 -7.90
N CYS A 129 5.30 -7.71 -7.52
CA CYS A 129 4.69 -7.00 -6.40
C CYS A 129 4.62 -7.81 -5.09
N ALA A 130 4.78 -9.14 -5.15
CA ALA A 130 4.59 -10.02 -4.00
C ALA A 130 5.65 -9.88 -2.88
N GLY A 131 6.77 -9.21 -3.17
CA GLY A 131 7.83 -8.93 -2.18
C GLY A 131 8.37 -10.22 -1.55
N SER A 132 8.26 -10.35 -0.23
CA SER A 132 8.70 -11.55 0.50
C SER A 132 7.68 -12.69 0.48
N PHE A 133 6.48 -12.51 -0.08
CA PHE A 133 5.45 -13.56 -0.15
C PHE A 133 5.55 -14.47 -1.37
N LYS A 134 6.60 -14.34 -2.19
CA LYS A 134 6.90 -15.31 -3.27
C LYS A 134 7.08 -16.72 -2.72
N GLN A 135 7.79 -16.81 -1.59
CA GLN A 135 8.07 -18.02 -0.82
C GLN A 135 7.19 -18.06 0.42
N TRP A 136 5.88 -17.95 0.21
CA TRP A 136 4.94 -17.82 1.31
C TRP A 136 4.91 -19.07 2.19
N LYS A 137 5.18 -20.28 1.68
CA LYS A 137 5.18 -21.49 2.49
C LYS A 137 6.21 -21.47 3.60
N ASP A 138 7.39 -20.90 3.36
CA ASP A 138 8.46 -20.78 4.37
C ASP A 138 8.06 -19.89 5.56
N LYS A 139 6.96 -19.13 5.43
CA LYS A 139 6.42 -18.28 6.48
C LYS A 139 5.38 -18.98 7.36
N PHE A 140 5.02 -20.22 7.07
CA PHE A 140 4.02 -20.98 7.82
C PHE A 140 4.62 -22.23 8.46
N PRO A 141 4.10 -22.66 9.62
CA PRO A 141 4.52 -23.91 10.25
C PRO A 141 4.28 -25.12 9.33
N PRO A 142 5.21 -26.10 9.27
CA PRO A 142 5.06 -27.29 8.43
C PRO A 142 3.77 -28.07 8.69
N GLU A 143 3.29 -28.10 9.94
CA GLU A 143 2.07 -28.79 10.35
C GLU A 143 0.83 -28.15 9.69
N LEU A 144 0.83 -26.82 9.58
CA LEU A 144 -0.24 -26.08 8.93
C LEU A 144 -0.22 -26.34 7.42
N LEU A 145 0.95 -26.34 6.79
CA LEU A 145 1.10 -26.64 5.37
C LEU A 145 0.64 -28.07 5.03
N GLN A 146 0.98 -29.06 5.85
CA GLN A 146 0.51 -30.44 5.67
C GLN A 146 -1.02 -30.53 5.74
N LYS A 147 -1.64 -29.84 6.70
CA LYS A 147 -3.10 -29.77 6.82
C LYS A 147 -3.74 -29.09 5.61
N MET A 148 -3.11 -28.03 5.10
CA MET A 148 -3.61 -27.26 3.95
C MET A 148 -3.49 -28.01 2.63
N ASP A 149 -2.38 -28.71 2.40
CA ASP A 149 -2.17 -29.50 1.20
C ASP A 149 -3.08 -30.74 1.18
N GLY A 150 -3.39 -31.31 2.36
CA GLY A 150 -4.40 -32.36 2.54
C GLY A 150 -4.23 -33.55 1.59
N LYS A 151 -5.35 -34.09 1.07
CA LYS A 151 -5.36 -35.18 0.05
C LYS A 151 -5.20 -34.67 -1.39
N LYS A 152 -5.11 -33.35 -1.61
CA LYS A 152 -4.98 -32.74 -2.94
C LYS A 152 -3.50 -32.50 -3.27
N LYS A 153 -3.20 -32.15 -4.52
CA LYS A 153 -1.84 -31.71 -4.90
C LYS A 153 -1.50 -30.41 -4.16
N SER A 154 -0.26 -30.31 -3.67
CA SER A 154 0.26 -29.10 -3.02
C SER A 154 -0.01 -27.84 -3.84
N TYR A 155 -0.26 -26.71 -3.15
CA TYR A 155 -0.40 -25.41 -3.83
C TYR A 155 0.92 -24.98 -4.46
N PRO A 156 0.90 -24.27 -5.60
CA PRO A 156 2.13 -23.73 -6.17
C PRO A 156 2.74 -22.64 -5.26
N GLU A 157 4.06 -22.54 -5.26
CA GLU A 157 4.84 -21.52 -4.53
C GLU A 157 4.79 -20.18 -5.29
N ASN A 158 3.60 -19.58 -5.36
CA ASN A 158 3.36 -18.27 -5.97
C ASN A 158 2.14 -17.58 -5.34
N THR A 159 1.94 -16.31 -5.69
CA THR A 159 0.87 -15.44 -5.17
C THR A 159 -0.52 -16.02 -5.41
N LEU A 160 -0.79 -16.61 -6.58
CA LEU A 160 -2.09 -17.20 -6.89
C LEU A 160 -2.36 -18.45 -6.04
N GLY A 161 -1.34 -19.28 -5.84
CA GLY A 161 -1.39 -20.43 -4.92
C GLY A 161 -1.68 -19.98 -3.50
N PHE A 162 -1.04 -18.91 -3.04
CA PHE A 162 -1.26 -18.34 -1.71
C PHE A 162 -2.69 -17.81 -1.54
N LEU A 163 -3.18 -17.00 -2.48
CA LEU A 163 -4.55 -16.48 -2.46
C LEU A 163 -5.59 -17.59 -2.42
N ARG A 164 -5.37 -18.67 -3.19
CA ARG A 164 -6.26 -19.84 -3.17
C ARG A 164 -6.21 -20.56 -1.83
N CYS A 165 -5.03 -20.66 -1.23
CA CYS A 165 -4.83 -21.27 0.08
C CYS A 165 -5.55 -20.46 1.17
N ILE A 166 -5.39 -19.13 1.23
CA ILE A 166 -6.06 -18.25 2.20
C ILE A 166 -7.57 -18.43 2.14
N ARG A 167 -8.12 -18.42 0.92
CA ARG A 167 -9.55 -18.62 0.71
C ARG A 167 -10.02 -19.98 1.25
N ASN A 168 -9.28 -21.05 1.01
CA ASN A 168 -9.65 -22.39 1.49
C ASN A 168 -9.55 -22.52 3.01
N LEU A 169 -8.55 -21.88 3.62
CA LEU A 169 -8.41 -21.80 5.08
C LEU A 169 -9.56 -21.03 5.74
N HIS A 170 -10.17 -20.07 5.04
CA HIS A 170 -11.32 -19.34 5.56
C HIS A 170 -12.63 -20.15 5.45
N GLU A 171 -12.72 -21.08 4.49
CA GLU A 171 -13.93 -21.87 4.26
C GLU A 171 -14.02 -23.16 5.12
N HIS A 172 -12.91 -23.59 5.74
CA HIS A 172 -12.77 -24.88 6.43
C HIS A 172 -11.97 -24.77 7.72
#